data_AF-X5YIS1-F1
#
_entry.id   AF-X5YIS1-F1
#
_cell.length_a   1.000
_cell.length_b   1.000
_cell.length_c   1.000
_cell.angle_alpha   90.00
_cell.angle_beta   90.00
_cell.angle_gamma   90.00
#
_symmetry.space_group_name_H-M   'P 1'
#
loop_
_entity.id
_entity.type
_entity.pdbx_description
1 polymer ?
#
loop_
_entity_poly.entity_id
_entity_poly.type
_entity_poly.pdbx_seq_one_letter_code
_entity_poly.pdbx_strand_id
1 'polypeptide(L)' 'MNGYVSRIAADLATDEKNGISYYLVRLSVPHAELTKLKDLTLVPGMPAEAMVQTGEPTALSYFVKPLSDQISRAFHE' A
#
# COMPACT_ATOMS: atom_id res chain seq x y z
N MET A 1 3.72 3.31 14.49
CA MET A 1 4.83 2.38 14.20
C MET A 1 4.96 2.32 12.70
N ASN A 2 6.15 2.50 12.14
CA ASN A 2 6.33 2.63 10.70
C ASN A 2 6.85 1.33 10.09
N GLY A 3 6.49 1.09 8.83
CA GLY A 3 6.96 -0.05 8.05
C GLY A 3 6.91 0.29 6.57
N TYR A 4 7.41 -0.62 5.75
CA TYR A 4 7.38 -0.47 4.29
C TYR A 4 6.87 -1.74 3.63
N VAL A 5 6.26 -1.59 2.47
CA VAL A 5 5.85 -2.72 1.62
C VAL A 5 7.11 -3.33 1.04
N SER A 6 7.42 -4.58 1.40
CA SER A 6 8.58 -5.31 0.89
C SER A 6 8.27 -6.17 -0.32
N ARG A 7 7.00 -6.59 -0.47
CA ARG A 7 6.53 -7.33 -1.65
C ARG A 7 5.04 -7.11 -1.86
N ILE A 8 4.64 -7.06 -3.13
CA ILE A 8 3.26 -7.19 -3.58
C ILE A 8 3.20 -8.50 -4.38
N ALA A 9 2.19 -9.33 -4.15
CA ALA A 9 1.97 -10.55 -4.91
C ALA A 9 1.69 -10.21 -6.38
N ALA A 10 2.20 -11.04 -7.29
CA ALA A 10 1.95 -10.89 -8.72
C ALA A 10 0.52 -11.29 -9.10
N ASP A 11 -0.06 -12.20 -8.32
CA ASP A 11 -1.36 -12.79 -8.60
C ASP A 11 -2.47 -12.09 -7.81
N LEU A 12 -3.63 -11.95 -8.46
CA LEU A 12 -4.85 -11.44 -7.85
C LEU A 12 -5.51 -12.54 -7.02
N ALA A 13 -5.77 -12.27 -5.75
CA ALA A 13 -6.56 -13.14 -4.88
C ALA A 13 -8.01 -12.65 -4.84
N THR A 14 -8.95 -13.55 -4.62
CA THR A 14 -10.38 -13.22 -4.50
C THR A 14 -10.92 -13.80 -3.22
N ASP A 15 -11.66 -13.00 -2.46
CA ASP A 15 -12.34 -13.44 -1.25
C ASP A 15 -13.59 -14.24 -1.65
N GLU A 16 -13.64 -15.53 -1.31
CA GLU A 16 -14.76 -16.41 -1.66
C GLU A 16 -16.09 -16.00 -1.01
N LYS A 17 -16.08 -15.26 0.10
CA LYS A 17 -17.31 -14.87 0.80
C LYS A 17 -18.00 -13.69 0.14
N ASN A 18 -17.22 -12.74 -0.38
CA ASN A 18 -17.73 -11.45 -0.87
C ASN A 18 -17.43 -11.19 -2.35
N GLY A 19 -16.61 -12.02 -3.00
CA GLY A 19 -16.18 -11.85 -4.40
C GLY A 19 -15.22 -10.69 -4.64
N ILE A 20 -14.71 -10.07 -3.57
CA ILE A 20 -13.81 -8.92 -3.67
C ILE A 20 -12.41 -9.42 -4.03
N SER A 21 -11.86 -8.90 -5.11
CA SER A 21 -10.48 -9.17 -5.49
C SER A 21 -9.49 -8.22 -4.82
N TYR A 22 -8.36 -8.75 -4.36
CA TYR A 22 -7.32 -8.04 -3.63
C TYR A 22 -5.93 -8.57 -4.00
N TYR A 23 -4.92 -7.73 -3.79
CA TYR A 23 -3.51 -8.14 -3.89
C TYR A 23 -2.96 -8.40 -2.50
N LEU A 24 -2.24 -9.51 -2.34
CA LEU A 24 -1.53 -9.81 -1.10
C LEU A 24 -0.27 -8.94 -1.02
N VAL A 25 -0.10 -8.25 0.11
CA VAL A 25 1.10 -7.43 0.38
C VAL A 25 1.86 -7.99 1.58
N ARG A 26 3.19 -7.98 1.52
CA ARG A 26 4.07 -8.27 2.65
C ARG A 26 4.66 -6.97 3.15
N LEU A 27 4.45 -6.68 4.42
CA LEU A 27 5.02 -5.54 5.11
C LEU A 27 6.26 -5.97 5.89
N SER A 28 7.27 -5.12 5.90
CA SER A 28 8.46 -5.28 6.72
C SER A 28 8.57 -4.08 7.67
N VAL A 29 8.73 -4.38 8.95
CA VAL A 29 8.87 -3.40 10.02
C VAL A 29 10.32 -3.44 10.51
N PRO A 30 11.08 -2.32 10.45
CA PRO A 30 12.42 -2.26 10.98
C PRO A 30 12.47 -2.59 12.48
N HIS A 31 13.55 -3.23 12.94
CA HIS A 31 13.69 -3.61 14.35
C HIS A 31 13.60 -2.40 15.31
N ALA A 32 14.10 -1.24 14.89
CA ALA A 32 13.98 0.02 15.65
C ALA A 32 12.52 0.50 15.84
N GLU A 33 11.62 0.14 14.94
CA GLU A 33 10.19 0.41 15.10
C GLU A 33 9.54 -0.60 16.04
N LEU A 34 10.00 -1.86 16.03
CA LEU A 34 9.56 -2.89 16.98
C LEU A 34 9.93 -2.56 18.42
N THR A 35 11.08 -1.92 18.67
CA THR A 35 11.45 -1.48 20.02
C THR A 35 10.52 -0.41 20.61
N LYS A 36 9.67 0.22 19.79
CA LYS A 36 8.63 1.14 20.27
C LYS A 36 7.44 0.40 20.87
N LEU A 37 7.29 -0.89 20.56
CA LEU A 37 6.34 -1.80 21.20
C LEU A 37 6.92 -2.22 22.55
N LYS A 38 6.85 -1.33 23.55
CA LYS A 38 7.47 -1.51 24.87
C LYS A 38 7.30 -2.94 25.44
N ASP A 39 6.10 -3.27 25.90
CA ASP A 39 5.78 -4.54 26.57
C ASP A 39 5.01 -5.51 25.66
N LEU A 40 4.93 -5.19 24.35
CA LEU A 40 4.08 -5.89 23.40
C LEU A 40 4.92 -6.80 22.51
N THR A 41 4.99 -8.08 22.89
CA THR A 41 5.67 -9.11 22.09
C THR A 41 4.77 -9.56 20.95
N LEU A 42 5.17 -9.30 19.72
CA LEU A 42 4.50 -9.80 18.53
C LEU A 42 4.64 -11.33 18.46
N VAL A 43 3.52 -12.03 18.28
CA VAL A 43 3.48 -13.47 18.04
C VAL A 43 2.86 -13.79 16.68
N PRO A 44 3.25 -14.89 16.02
CA PRO A 44 2.61 -15.34 14.78
C PRO A 44 1.09 -15.50 14.95
N GLY A 45 0.32 -15.02 13.97
CA GLY A 45 -1.14 -15.08 14.00
C GLY A 45 -1.83 -13.94 14.75
N MET A 46 -1.06 -13.03 15.37
CA MET A 46 -1.63 -11.82 15.95
C MET A 46 -2.25 -10.93 14.85
N PRO A 47 -3.54 -10.54 14.96
CA PRO A 47 -4.14 -9.64 14.00
C PRO A 47 -3.51 -8.24 14.13
N ALA A 48 -3.29 -7.60 12.98
CA ALA A 48 -2.76 -6.25 12.91
C ALA A 48 -3.51 -5.48 11.83
N GLU A 49 -3.69 -4.18 12.06
CA GLU A 49 -4.23 -3.26 11.07
C GLU A 49 -3.12 -2.33 10.61
N ALA A 50 -3.01 -2.15 9.29
CA ALA A 50 -2.01 -1.29 8.68
C ALA A 50 -2.68 -0.44 7.60
N MET A 51 -2.34 0.85 7.60
CA MET A 51 -2.80 1.78 6.58
C MET A 51 -1.66 2.06 5.60
N VAL A 52 -1.86 1.72 4.33
CA VAL A 52 -0.84 1.89 3.28
C VAL A 52 -1.05 3.25 2.61
N GLN A 53 -0.06 4.13 2.73
CA GLN A 53 -0.04 5.39 2.00
C GLN A 53 0.55 5.15 0.60
N THR A 54 -0.29 5.18 -0.43
CA THR A 54 0.11 4.93 -1.83
C THR A 54 0.62 6.17 -2.57
N GLY A 55 0.47 7.34 -1.95
CA GLY A 55 0.99 8.62 -2.44
C GLY A 55 0.49 9.77 -1.58
N GLU A 56 1.18 10.89 -1.66
CA GLU A 56 0.69 12.16 -1.15
C GLU A 56 0.07 12.92 -2.32
N PRO A 57 -1.26 13.19 -2.32
CA PRO A 57 -1.81 14.12 -3.28
C PRO A 57 -1.18 15.50 -3.01
N THR A 58 -0.16 15.86 -3.79
CA THR A 58 0.40 17.21 -3.71
C THR A 58 -0.55 18.17 -4.41
N ALA A 59 -0.64 19.42 -3.95
CA ALA A 59 -1.44 20.45 -4.63
C ALA A 59 -1.02 20.59 -6.10
N LEU A 60 0.28 20.45 -6.38
CA LEU A 60 0.82 20.45 -7.73
C LEU A 60 0.28 19.30 -8.58
N SER A 61 0.08 18.09 -8.01
CA SER A 61 -0.49 16.94 -8.71
C SER A 61 -1.87 17.23 -9.34
N TYR A 62 -2.67 18.14 -8.77
CA TYR A 62 -3.94 18.54 -9.37
C TYR A 62 -3.79 19.44 -10.60
N PHE A 63 -2.70 20.20 -10.68
CA PHE A 63 -2.43 21.07 -11.84
C PHE A 63 -1.76 20.32 -12.99
N VAL A 64 -0.89 19.35 -12.71
CA VAL A 64 -0.16 18.64 -13.78
C VAL A 64 -0.94 17.47 -14.36
N LYS A 65 -1.82 16.83 -13.58
CA LYS A 65 -2.59 15.65 -14.03
C LYS A 65 -3.41 15.90 -15.31
N PRO A 66 -4.15 17.03 -15.46
CA PRO A 66 -4.88 17.31 -16.70
C PRO A 66 -3.98 17.48 -17.93
N LEU A 67 -2.76 17.99 -17.76
CA LEU A 67 -1.80 18.18 -18.84
C LEU A 67 -1.21 16.83 -19.29
N SER A 68 -0.75 16.02 -18.33
CA SER A 68 -0.27 14.65 -18.63
C SER A 68 -1.37 13.77 -19.23
N ASP A 69 -2.61 13.90 -18.74
CA ASP A 69 -3.76 13.15 -19.26
C ASP A 69 -4.11 13.56 -20.71
N GLN A 70 -3.96 14.85 -21.06
CA GLN A 70 -4.14 15.30 -22.45
C GLN A 70 -3.04 14.79 -23.38
N ILE A 71 -1.79 14.80 -22.93
CA ILE A 71 -0.66 14.29 -23.71
C ILE A 71 -0.81 12.77 -23.94
N SER A 72 -1.16 12.01 -22.90
CA SER A 72 -1.37 10.56 -22.99
C SER A 72 -2.53 10.17 -23.93
N ARG A 73 -3.60 10.96 -23.97
CA ARG A 73 -4.70 10.79 -24.95
C ARG A 73 -4.26 11.10 -26.38
N ALA A 74 -3.51 12.19 -26.59
CA ALA A 74 -3.04 12.59 -27.91
C ALA A 74 -2.04 11.62 -28.56
N PHE A 75 -1.44 10.70 -27.79
CA PHE A 75 -0.58 9.63 -28.29
C PHE A 75 -1.31 8.28 -28.47
N HIS A 76 -2.58 8.18 -28.07
CA HIS A 76 -3.41 6.98 -28.27
C HIS A 76 -4.39 7.10 -29.45
N GLU A 77 -4.30 8.18 -30.23
CA GLU A 77 -4.82 8.32 -31.60
C GLU A 77 -3.65 8.41 -32.59
#